data_AF-A0A1F4VZ70-F1
#
_entry.id   AF-A0A1F4VZ70-F1
#
_cell.length_a   1.000
_cell.length_b   1.000
_cell.length_c   1.000
_cell.angle_alpha   90.00
_cell.angle_beta   90.00
_cell.angle_gamma   90.00
#
_symmetry.space_group_name_H-M   'P 1'
#
loop_
_entity.id
_entity.type
_entity.pdbx_description
1 polymer ?
#
loop_
_entity_poly.entity_id
_entity_poly.type
_entity_poly.pdbx_seq_one_letter_code
_entity_poly.pdbx_strand_id
1 'polypeptide(L)'
;MAQHQWGERNLAEQATLLALAFRAGRANREEGDRFFVQPADVGLDLGIGTDLFLFRNRRFLRVDVTDSREQKPLKIRRTVKKAREGKGWVYILKVEWNEAAFITTDPCFTKAYDQSIRDGQMLAIERACPNHGNECNLARKLWSFGNSINYALVSSSTQARFFAIPVSRPPF
;
A
#
# COMPACT_ATOMS: atom_id res chain seq x y z
N MET A 1 7.43 -21.79 21.76
CA MET A 1 6.19 -21.75 20.96
C MET A 1 6.57 -21.33 19.56
N ALA A 2 6.59 -22.27 18.62
CA ALA A 2 6.98 -22.03 17.24
C ALA A 2 5.84 -21.28 16.52
N GLN A 3 6.02 -20.00 16.24
CA GLN A 3 5.15 -19.26 15.33
C GLN A 3 5.47 -19.71 13.90
N HIS A 4 4.48 -20.35 13.29
CA HIS A 4 4.53 -20.85 11.94
C HIS A 4 4.69 -19.67 10.96
N GLN A 5 5.85 -19.60 10.28
CA GLN A 5 6.19 -18.63 9.25
C GLN A 5 5.45 -19.02 7.95
N TRP A 6 4.32 -18.38 7.65
CA TRP A 6 3.63 -18.47 6.37
C TRP A 6 3.57 -17.09 5.72
N GLY A 7 4.28 -16.96 4.59
CA GLY A 7 4.14 -15.89 3.60
C GLY A 7 4.61 -14.50 4.05
N GLU A 8 5.91 -14.28 4.20
CA GLU A 8 6.42 -12.90 4.27
C GLU A 8 6.01 -12.16 2.98
N ARG A 9 5.25 -11.07 3.14
CA ARG A 9 4.94 -10.14 2.04
C ARG A 9 6.22 -9.79 1.32
N ASN A 10 6.18 -9.76 -0.01
CA ASN A 10 7.37 -9.37 -0.76
C ASN A 10 7.73 -7.89 -0.48
N LEU A 11 8.97 -7.52 -0.77
CA LEU A 11 9.48 -6.17 -0.51
C LEU A 11 8.64 -5.07 -1.18
N ALA A 12 8.06 -5.35 -2.34
CA ALA A 12 7.20 -4.40 -3.04
C ALA A 12 5.90 -4.13 -2.29
N GLU A 13 5.25 -5.16 -1.76
CA GLU A 13 4.07 -5.04 -0.91
C GLU A 13 4.40 -4.31 0.40
N GLN A 14 5.49 -4.69 1.07
CA GLN A 14 5.90 -4.06 2.33
C GLN A 14 6.15 -2.55 2.15
N ALA A 15 6.93 -2.19 1.12
CA ALA A 15 7.21 -0.79 0.79
C ALA A 15 5.92 -0.03 0.41
N THR A 16 5.02 -0.68 -0.33
CA THR A 16 3.74 -0.10 -0.75
C THR A 16 2.84 0.18 0.44
N LEU A 17 2.69 -0.79 1.34
CA LEU A 17 1.91 -0.65 2.58
C LEU A 17 2.43 0.50 3.44
N LEU A 18 3.74 0.52 3.70
CA LEU A 18 4.33 1.55 4.54
C LEU A 18 4.22 2.95 3.92
N ALA A 19 4.47 3.08 2.61
CA ALA A 19 4.38 4.35 1.90
C ALA A 19 2.93 4.88 1.85
N LEU A 20 1.96 4.00 1.57
CA LEU A 20 0.54 4.38 1.55
C LEU A 20 0.02 4.71 2.94
N ALA A 21 0.39 3.94 3.98
CA ALA A 21 -0.01 4.22 5.35
C ALA A 21 0.57 5.57 5.81
N PHE A 22 1.83 5.84 5.46
CA PHE A 22 2.47 7.12 5.75
C PHE A 22 1.75 8.28 5.06
N ARG A 23 1.47 8.11 3.76
CA ARG A 23 0.73 9.10 2.98
C ARG A 23 -0.67 9.34 3.51
N ALA A 24 -1.38 8.28 3.94
CA ALA A 24 -2.71 8.37 4.54
C ALA A 24 -2.69 9.19 5.84
N GLY A 25 -1.72 8.95 6.73
CA GLY A 25 -1.56 9.76 7.94
C GLY A 25 -1.29 11.24 7.63
N ARG A 26 -0.50 11.53 6.58
CA ARG A 26 -0.28 12.91 6.13
C ARG A 26 -1.53 13.56 5.55
N ALA A 27 -2.28 12.87 4.70
CA ALA A 27 -3.53 13.39 4.16
C ALA A 27 -4.57 13.61 5.26
N ASN A 28 -4.65 12.73 6.26
CA ASN A 28 -5.61 12.87 7.36
C ASN A 28 -5.31 14.08 8.25
N ARG A 29 -4.05 14.50 8.38
CA ARG A 29 -3.72 15.78 9.03
C ARG A 29 -4.27 17.00 8.30
N GLU A 30 -4.38 16.93 6.98
CA GLU A 30 -4.82 18.05 6.14
C GLU A 30 -6.35 18.04 5.95
N GLU A 31 -6.96 16.85 5.83
CA GLU A 31 -8.37 16.69 5.44
C GLU A 31 -9.27 16.04 6.51
N GLY A 32 -8.71 15.64 7.64
CA GLY A 32 -9.36 14.79 8.65
C GLY A 32 -9.30 13.30 8.30
N ASP A 33 -9.72 12.45 9.24
CA ASP A 33 -9.65 10.98 9.21
C ASP A 33 -10.47 10.34 8.06
N ARG A 34 -9.94 10.43 6.85
CA ARG A 34 -10.61 10.01 5.61
C ARG A 34 -9.91 8.88 4.91
N PHE A 35 -8.59 8.79 5.04
CA PHE A 35 -7.74 7.88 4.29
C PHE A 35 -7.14 6.83 5.23
N PHE A 36 -7.27 5.56 4.85
CA PHE A 36 -6.64 4.46 5.57
C PHE A 36 -6.17 3.39 4.61
N VAL A 37 -5.20 2.61 5.06
CA VAL A 37 -4.68 1.44 4.37
C VAL A 37 -4.85 0.24 5.28
N GLN A 38 -5.40 -0.85 4.78
CA GLN A 38 -5.51 -2.10 5.54
C GLN A 38 -4.79 -3.19 4.78
N PRO A 39 -3.71 -3.78 5.33
CA PRO A 39 -3.15 -5.00 4.76
C PRO A 39 -4.22 -6.11 4.84
N ALA A 40 -4.39 -6.88 3.77
CA ALA A 40 -5.33 -7.98 3.77
C ALA A 40 -4.89 -9.08 4.75
N ASP A 41 -5.84 -9.72 5.41
CA ASP A 41 -5.52 -10.95 6.15
C ASP A 41 -5.18 -12.11 5.20
N VAL A 42 -4.57 -13.14 5.76
CA VAL A 42 -4.14 -14.35 5.02
C VAL A 42 -5.32 -15.03 4.29
N GLY A 43 -6.53 -14.96 4.84
CA GLY A 43 -7.72 -15.58 4.24
C GLY A 43 -8.19 -14.86 2.97
N LEU A 44 -8.17 -13.54 2.99
CA LEU A 44 -8.57 -12.69 1.87
C LEU A 44 -7.55 -12.71 0.73
N ASP A 45 -6.26 -12.77 1.06
CA ASP A 45 -5.20 -12.86 0.07
C ASP A 45 -5.29 -14.18 -0.72
N LEU A 46 -5.32 -15.32 -0.02
CA LEU A 46 -5.39 -16.64 -0.65
C LEU A 46 -6.67 -16.87 -1.47
N GLY A 47 -7.82 -16.35 -1.01
CA GLY A 47 -9.11 -16.56 -1.68
C GLY A 47 -9.36 -15.63 -2.86
N ILE A 48 -8.97 -14.36 -2.74
CA ILE A 48 -9.43 -13.29 -3.64
C ILE A 48 -8.26 -12.66 -4.41
N GLY A 49 -7.02 -12.79 -3.94
CA GLY A 49 -5.83 -12.18 -4.53
C GLY A 49 -5.86 -10.68 -4.29
N THR A 50 -5.83 -10.29 -3.03
CA THR A 50 -5.91 -8.91 -2.57
C THR A 50 -4.86 -8.75 -1.50
N ASP A 51 -3.89 -7.87 -1.75
CA ASP A 51 -2.77 -7.67 -0.82
C ASP A 51 -3.13 -6.61 0.21
N LEU A 52 -3.90 -5.59 -0.20
CA LEU A 52 -4.32 -4.49 0.66
C LEU A 52 -5.65 -3.86 0.22
N PHE A 53 -6.22 -3.08 1.11
CA PHE A 53 -7.39 -2.24 0.88
C PHE A 53 -7.02 -0.77 1.07
N LEU A 54 -7.46 0.07 0.14
CA LEU A 54 -7.43 1.52 0.29
C LEU A 54 -8.81 2.00 0.70
N PHE A 55 -8.90 2.76 1.79
CA PHE A 55 -10.14 3.36 2.26
C PHE A 55 -10.17 4.84 1.98
N ARG A 56 -11.34 5.32 1.55
CA ARG A 56 -11.68 6.74 1.54
C ARG A 56 -13.10 6.92 2.08
N ASN A 57 -13.23 7.52 3.25
CA ASN A 57 -14.49 7.58 4.00
C ASN A 57 -15.06 6.14 4.19
N ARG A 58 -16.31 5.91 3.80
CA ARG A 58 -17.00 4.60 3.88
C ARG A 58 -16.77 3.69 2.67
N ARG A 59 -15.92 4.08 1.72
CA ARG A 59 -15.64 3.32 0.49
C ARG A 59 -14.28 2.67 0.59
N PHE A 60 -14.13 1.51 -0.04
CA PHE A 60 -12.84 0.82 -0.14
C PHE A 60 -12.55 0.36 -1.57
N LEU A 61 -11.27 0.21 -1.86
CA LEU A 61 -10.72 -0.37 -3.08
C LEU A 61 -9.84 -1.55 -2.68
N ARG A 62 -10.12 -2.72 -3.25
CA ARG A 62 -9.19 -3.86 -3.18
C ARG A 62 -8.03 -3.63 -4.13
N VAL A 63 -6.82 -3.89 -3.65
CA VAL A 63 -5.59 -3.70 -4.41
C VAL A 63 -4.76 -4.97 -4.37
N ASP A 64 -4.23 -5.32 -5.53
CA ASP A 64 -3.29 -6.43 -5.75
C ASP A 64 -2.03 -5.79 -6.36
N VAL A 65 -0.97 -5.74 -5.56
CA VAL A 65 0.31 -5.14 -5.87
C VAL A 65 1.10 -6.09 -6.76
N THR A 66 1.76 -5.54 -7.76
CA THR A 66 2.63 -6.31 -8.64
C THR A 66 3.82 -5.45 -9.04
N ASP A 67 4.99 -6.05 -9.04
CA ASP A 67 6.22 -5.44 -9.53
C ASP A 67 6.49 -5.85 -11.00
N SER A 68 5.96 -7.00 -11.41
CA SER A 68 6.17 -7.56 -12.74
C SER A 68 5.19 -7.04 -13.80
N ARG A 69 5.74 -6.58 -14.93
CA ARG A 69 4.96 -6.26 -16.14
C ARG A 69 4.33 -7.51 -16.76
N GLU A 70 4.99 -8.66 -16.66
CA GLU A 70 4.56 -9.92 -17.26
C GLU A 70 3.40 -10.56 -16.46
N GLN A 71 3.43 -10.42 -15.13
CA GLN A 71 2.37 -10.94 -14.28
C GLN A 71 1.13 -10.05 -14.27
N LYS A 72 1.26 -8.74 -14.56
CA LYS A 72 0.13 -7.80 -14.57
C LYS A 72 -1.03 -8.26 -15.48
N PRO A 73 -0.82 -8.66 -16.76
CA PRO A 73 -1.89 -9.22 -17.58
C PRO A 73 -2.58 -10.45 -16.98
N LEU A 74 -1.81 -11.34 -16.34
CA LEU A 74 -2.36 -12.53 -15.68
C LEU A 74 -3.25 -12.16 -14.48
N LYS A 75 -2.79 -11.23 -13.64
CA LYS A 75 -3.57 -10.69 -12.52
C LYS A 75 -4.84 -9.98 -13.01
N ILE A 76 -4.77 -9.21 -14.10
CA ILE A 76 -5.95 -8.58 -14.73
C ILE A 76 -6.95 -9.64 -15.20
N ARG A 77 -6.50 -10.67 -15.93
CA ARG A 77 -7.36 -11.76 -16.42
C ARG A 77 -8.05 -12.48 -15.24
N ARG A 78 -7.31 -12.76 -14.17
CA ARG A 78 -7.83 -13.35 -12.93
C ARG A 78 -8.93 -12.48 -12.31
N THR A 79 -8.69 -11.18 -12.17
CA THR A 79 -9.68 -10.24 -11.64
C THR A 79 -10.93 -10.18 -12.50
N VAL A 80 -10.79 -10.09 -13.83
CA VAL A 80 -11.93 -10.06 -14.75
C VAL A 80 -12.76 -11.34 -14.63
N LYS A 81 -12.11 -12.50 -14.54
CA LYS A 81 -12.79 -13.79 -14.33
C LYS A 81 -13.57 -13.79 -13.02
N LYS A 82 -12.93 -13.43 -11.90
CA LYS A 82 -13.59 -13.37 -10.58
C LYS A 82 -14.76 -12.38 -10.56
N ALA A 83 -14.62 -11.22 -11.19
CA ALA A 83 -15.68 -10.21 -11.29
C ALA A 83 -16.92 -10.74 -12.03
N ARG A 84 -16.72 -11.52 -13.09
CA ARG A 84 -17.82 -12.20 -13.80
C ARG A 84 -18.51 -13.28 -12.96
N GLU A 85 -17.79 -13.88 -12.01
CA GLU A 85 -18.32 -14.83 -11.03
C GLU A 85 -18.98 -14.14 -9.81
N GLY A 86 -19.21 -12.82 -9.87
CA GLY A 86 -19.79 -12.03 -8.77
C GLY A 86 -18.79 -11.72 -7.64
N LYS A 87 -17.56 -12.23 -7.71
CA LYS A 87 -16.48 -11.91 -6.76
C LYS A 87 -15.88 -10.58 -7.20
N GLY A 88 -16.25 -9.48 -6.53
CA GLY A 88 -16.03 -8.14 -7.10
C GLY A 88 -14.58 -7.79 -7.50
N TRP A 89 -14.45 -6.62 -8.13
CA TRP A 89 -13.20 -6.16 -8.75
C TRP A 89 -12.05 -5.90 -7.77
N VAL A 90 -10.82 -6.13 -8.26
CA VAL A 90 -9.53 -5.86 -7.60
C VAL A 90 -8.68 -5.00 -8.52
N TYR A 91 -8.16 -3.88 -8.02
CA TYR A 91 -7.28 -3.01 -8.79
C TYR A 91 -5.85 -3.54 -8.77
N ILE A 92 -5.28 -3.74 -9.96
CA ILE A 92 -3.89 -4.21 -10.09
C ILE A 92 -2.94 -3.02 -10.07
N LEU A 93 -2.29 -2.78 -8.94
CA LEU A 93 -1.32 -1.71 -8.76
C LEU A 93 0.06 -2.19 -9.19
N LYS A 94 0.58 -1.61 -10.28
CA LYS A 94 1.94 -1.88 -10.72
C LYS A 94 2.90 -0.89 -10.07
N VAL A 95 3.88 -1.37 -9.33
CA VAL A 95 4.96 -0.58 -8.72
C VAL A 95 6.30 -0.88 -9.40
N GLU A 96 7.27 0.02 -9.28
CA GLU A 96 8.63 -0.23 -9.76
C GLU A 96 9.44 -0.97 -8.69
N TRP A 97 9.88 -2.19 -9.01
CA TRP A 97 10.64 -3.04 -8.07
C TRP A 97 11.88 -2.34 -7.52
N ASN A 98 12.65 -1.67 -8.38
CA ASN A 98 13.87 -0.96 -7.97
C ASN A 98 13.59 0.13 -6.93
N GLU A 99 12.49 0.85 -7.08
CA GLU A 99 12.10 1.90 -6.12
C GLU A 99 11.69 1.27 -4.80
N ALA A 100 10.87 0.22 -4.83
CA ALA A 100 10.49 -0.54 -3.64
C ALA A 100 11.71 -1.12 -2.90
N ALA A 101 12.60 -1.82 -3.62
CA ALA A 101 13.80 -2.41 -3.07
C ALA A 101 14.71 -1.34 -2.42
N PHE A 102 14.92 -0.21 -3.08
CA PHE A 102 15.74 0.90 -2.55
C PHE A 102 15.19 1.52 -1.26
N ILE A 103 13.86 1.49 -1.06
CA ILE A 103 13.24 1.89 0.21
C ILE A 103 13.57 0.87 1.29
N THR A 104 13.47 -0.42 0.96
CA THR A 104 13.69 -1.50 1.93
C THR A 104 15.14 -1.62 2.41
N THR A 105 16.12 -1.08 1.68
CA THR A 105 17.51 -0.99 2.14
C THR A 105 17.77 0.15 3.13
N ASP A 106 16.77 0.97 3.46
CA ASP A 106 16.93 1.99 4.49
C ASP A 106 17.06 1.35 5.88
N PRO A 107 18.06 1.74 6.71
CA PRO A 107 18.24 1.16 8.05
C PRO A 107 17.02 1.32 8.97
N CYS A 108 16.16 2.32 8.69
CA CYS A 108 14.94 2.54 9.47
C CYS A 108 13.75 1.69 8.99
N PHE A 109 13.83 1.06 7.82
CA PHE A 109 12.68 0.44 7.14
C PHE A 109 12.08 -0.71 7.94
N THR A 110 12.87 -1.75 8.24
CA THR A 110 12.39 -2.95 8.93
C THR A 110 11.70 -2.60 10.24
N LYS A 111 12.33 -1.74 11.05
CA LYS A 111 11.75 -1.30 12.32
C LYS A 111 10.46 -0.50 12.12
N ALA A 112 10.39 0.38 11.14
CA ALA A 112 9.18 1.15 10.86
C ALA A 112 8.03 0.24 10.41
N TYR A 113 8.31 -0.70 9.51
CA TYR A 113 7.36 -1.69 9.02
C TYR A 113 6.86 -2.59 10.16
N ASP A 114 7.76 -3.23 10.89
CA ASP A 114 7.44 -4.18 11.96
C ASP A 114 6.71 -3.55 13.15
N GLN A 115 6.81 -2.24 13.34
CA GLN A 115 6.10 -1.55 14.41
C GLN A 115 4.77 -0.94 13.96
N SER A 116 4.64 -0.63 12.67
CA SER A 116 3.51 0.13 12.16
C SER A 116 2.49 -0.72 11.41
N ILE A 117 2.92 -1.83 10.79
CA ILE A 117 2.09 -2.64 9.91
C ILE A 117 1.59 -3.88 10.63
N ARG A 118 0.27 -4.07 10.61
CA ARG A 118 -0.44 -5.20 11.21
C ARG A 118 -1.55 -5.63 10.26
N ASP A 119 -1.57 -6.92 9.90
CA ASP A 119 -2.59 -7.44 8.99
C ASP A 119 -4.00 -7.26 9.57
N GLY A 120 -4.94 -6.95 8.68
CA GLY A 120 -6.35 -6.72 9.04
C GLY A 120 -6.61 -5.41 9.79
N GLN A 121 -5.60 -4.63 10.18
CA GLN A 121 -5.81 -3.34 10.85
C GLN A 121 -5.84 -2.19 9.84
N MET A 122 -6.74 -1.22 10.03
CA MET A 122 -6.73 0.04 9.28
C MET A 122 -5.64 0.96 9.83
N LEU A 123 -4.77 1.44 8.94
CA LEU A 123 -3.56 2.16 9.28
C LEU A 123 -3.51 3.52 8.57
N ALA A 124 -3.10 4.53 9.31
CA ALA A 124 -2.68 5.83 8.83
C ALA A 124 -1.58 6.33 9.78
N ILE A 125 -0.32 6.38 9.30
CA ILE A 125 0.83 6.70 10.16
C ILE A 125 1.38 8.09 9.84
N GLU A 126 1.62 8.89 10.87
CA GLU A 126 2.09 10.27 10.68
C GLU A 126 3.62 10.40 10.70
N ARG A 127 4.29 9.37 11.23
CA ARG A 127 5.75 9.32 11.43
C ARG A 127 6.33 8.19 10.58
N ALA A 128 7.31 8.51 9.75
CA ALA A 128 8.00 7.55 8.89
C ALA A 128 8.86 6.55 9.69
N CYS A 129 9.52 7.01 10.75
CA CYS A 129 10.36 6.17 11.61
C CYS A 129 9.99 6.36 13.09
N PRO A 130 9.89 5.27 13.87
CA PRO A 130 9.65 5.34 15.32
C PRO A 130 10.76 6.09 16.08
N ASN A 131 12.02 5.94 15.65
CA ASN A 131 13.18 6.53 16.33
C ASN A 131 13.44 7.97 15.90
N HIS A 132 13.37 8.23 14.59
CA HIS A 132 13.85 9.47 13.99
C HIS A 132 12.72 10.36 13.43
N GLY A 133 11.45 9.96 13.60
CA GLY A 133 10.31 10.69 13.10
C GLY A 133 10.35 10.87 11.57
N ASN A 134 10.08 12.09 11.11
CA ASN A 134 10.04 12.45 9.68
C ASN A 134 11.35 13.05 9.16
N GLU A 135 12.34 13.28 10.03
CA GLU A 135 13.64 13.83 9.63
C GLU A 135 14.55 12.78 8.98
N CYS A 136 14.20 11.50 9.11
CA CYS A 136 14.97 10.40 8.53
C CYS A 136 14.87 10.32 7.00
N ASN A 137 15.91 9.75 6.39
CA ASN A 137 15.94 9.49 4.94
C ASN A 137 14.77 8.61 4.46
N LEU A 138 14.29 7.70 5.31
CA LEU A 138 13.12 6.88 5.04
C LEU A 138 11.88 7.73 4.73
N ALA A 139 11.66 8.86 5.41
CA ALA A 139 10.52 9.74 5.14
C ALA A 139 10.53 10.28 3.70
N ARG A 140 11.71 10.67 3.18
CA ARG A 140 11.88 11.15 1.80
C ARG A 140 11.62 10.04 0.79
N LYS A 141 12.12 8.84 1.06
CA LYS A 141 11.93 7.66 0.21
C LYS A 141 10.45 7.24 0.15
N LEU A 142 9.78 7.14 1.31
CA LEU A 142 8.35 6.84 1.40
C LEU A 142 7.51 7.93 0.72
N TRP A 143 7.88 9.20 0.86
CA TRP A 143 7.21 10.30 0.19
C TRP A 143 7.29 10.20 -1.34
N SER A 144 8.49 9.99 -1.88
CA SER A 144 8.72 9.83 -3.33
C SER A 144 7.91 8.65 -3.87
N PHE A 145 8.05 7.48 -3.26
CA PHE A 145 7.35 6.28 -3.70
C PHE A 145 5.83 6.39 -3.56
N GLY A 146 5.37 6.98 -2.46
CA GLY A 146 3.96 7.30 -2.25
C GLY A 146 3.42 8.27 -3.30
N ASN A 147 4.21 9.23 -3.79
CA ASN A 147 3.81 10.10 -4.91
C ASN A 147 3.69 9.31 -6.21
N SER A 148 4.65 8.42 -6.50
CA SER A 148 4.59 7.54 -7.68
C SER A 148 3.33 6.67 -7.67
N ILE A 149 2.99 6.06 -6.53
CA ILE A 149 1.77 5.26 -6.36
C ILE A 149 0.52 6.14 -6.51
N ASN A 150 0.50 7.31 -5.88
CA ASN A 150 -0.63 8.23 -5.97
C ASN A 150 -0.87 8.72 -7.39
N TYR A 151 0.20 9.01 -8.14
CA TYR A 151 0.11 9.35 -9.56
C TYR A 151 -0.54 8.22 -10.36
N ALA A 152 -0.13 6.96 -10.13
CA ALA A 152 -0.74 5.79 -10.78
C ALA A 152 -2.24 5.65 -10.49
N LEU A 153 -2.68 5.99 -9.27
CA LEU A 153 -4.11 6.03 -8.92
C LEU A 153 -4.83 7.15 -9.67
N VAL A 154 -4.32 8.39 -9.63
CA VAL A 154 -4.91 9.56 -10.29
C VAL A 154 -5.04 9.34 -11.80
N SER A 155 -4.01 8.79 -12.44
CA SER A 155 -3.99 8.50 -13.88
C SER A 155 -4.83 7.29 -14.29
N SER A 156 -5.47 6.59 -13.34
CA SER A 156 -6.32 5.45 -13.66
C SER A 156 -7.61 5.88 -14.36
N SER A 157 -7.98 5.19 -15.44
CA SER A 157 -9.29 5.31 -16.09
C SER A 157 -10.44 4.65 -15.32
N THR A 158 -10.14 4.00 -14.19
CA THR A 158 -11.10 3.25 -13.37
C THR A 158 -11.53 4.02 -12.11
N GLN A 159 -12.36 3.40 -11.26
CA GLN A 159 -12.73 3.97 -9.96
C GLN A 159 -11.55 4.14 -9.00
N ALA A 160 -10.38 3.53 -9.28
CA ALA A 160 -9.19 3.65 -8.45
C ALA A 160 -8.74 5.11 -8.26
N ARG A 161 -9.00 5.99 -9.24
CA ARG A 161 -8.71 7.43 -9.13
C ARG A 161 -9.36 8.12 -7.93
N PHE A 162 -10.50 7.60 -7.46
CA PHE A 162 -11.19 8.16 -6.28
C PHE A 162 -10.49 7.81 -4.96
N PHE A 163 -9.56 6.86 -4.98
CA PHE A 163 -8.77 6.41 -3.84
C PHE A 163 -7.34 6.97 -3.84
N ALA A 164 -7.03 7.89 -4.76
CA ALA A 164 -5.85 8.72 -4.64
C ALA A 164 -5.85 9.45 -3.28
N ILE A 165 -4.68 9.51 -2.67
CA ILE A 165 -4.41 10.11 -1.37
C ILE A 165 -3.59 11.39 -1.65
N PRO A 166 -4.21 12.53 -1.98
CA PRO A 166 -3.45 13.75 -2.20
C PRO A 166 -2.78 14.19 -0.89
N VAL A 167 -1.54 14.68 -1.00
CA VAL A 167 -0.86 15.36 0.12
C VAL A 167 -0.14 16.56 -0.46
N SER A 168 -0.35 17.73 0.13
CA SER A 168 0.09 18.99 -0.46
C SER A 168 1.56 19.31 -0.20
N ARG A 169 2.13 18.83 0.92
CA ARG A 169 3.51 19.18 1.31
C ARG A 169 4.29 17.99 1.90
N PRO A 170 5.59 17.89 1.58
CA PRO A 170 6.46 16.91 2.23
C PRO A 170 6.55 17.20 3.75
N PRO A 171 6.73 16.16 4.58
CA PRO A 171 6.71 16.25 6.03
C PRO A 171 8.08 16.53 6.68
N PHE A 172 9.08 16.93 5.88
CA PHE A 172 10.49 17.12 6.25
C PHE A 172 11.01 18.46 5.71
#